data_AF-A0AAW5EIV8-F1
#
_entry.id   AF-A0AAW5EIV8-F1
#
_cell.length_a   1.000
_cell.length_b   1.000
_cell.length_c   1.000
_cell.angle_alpha   90.00
_cell.angle_beta   90.00
_cell.angle_gamma   90.00
#
_symmetry.space_group_name_H-M   'P 1'
#
loop_
_entity.id
_entity.type
_entity.pdbx_description
1 polymer ?
#
loop_
_entity_poly.entity_id
_entity_poly.type
_entity_poly.pdbx_seq_one_letter_code
_entity_poly.pdbx_strand_id
1 'polypeptide(L)'
;MTYLEIQGSQKLQGEVIISGAKNAALPLIASSILAKNEVKINNVPNVADIKTLISLLENLGAKTDFKENTAYLDTSTLDKTVAKYDIVRKMRASILTLGPLLARFNHCEVSLPGGCAIGQRPIDLHLSALEKMGANIEIKQGYVVASGNLKGAQ
;
A
#
# COMPACT_ATOMS: atom_id res chain seq x y z
N MET A 1 9.82 -26.00 -3.34
CA MET A 1 10.71 -24.93 -3.85
C MET A 1 10.92 -25.15 -5.32
N THR A 2 10.90 -24.10 -6.12
CA THR A 2 11.22 -24.14 -7.55
C THR A 2 12.61 -23.53 -7.77
N TYR A 3 13.27 -23.91 -8.86
CA TYR A 3 14.54 -23.31 -9.28
C TYR A 3 14.49 -23.05 -10.79
N LEU A 4 15.37 -22.18 -11.28
CA LEU A 4 15.59 -21.94 -12.70
C LEU A 4 16.95 -22.54 -13.08
N GLU A 5 16.97 -23.41 -14.10
CA GLU A 5 18.19 -23.87 -14.74
C GLU A 5 18.41 -23.04 -16.00
N ILE A 6 19.57 -22.41 -16.11
CA ILE A 6 19.92 -21.54 -17.25
C ILE A 6 21.14 -22.13 -17.93
N GLN A 7 20.97 -22.56 -19.17
CA GLN A 7 22.09 -22.97 -20.02
C GLN A 7 22.73 -21.73 -20.66
N GLY A 8 24.03 -21.54 -20.46
CA GLY A 8 24.76 -20.42 -21.06
C GLY A 8 24.91 -20.54 -22.57
N SER A 9 25.30 -19.43 -23.22
CA SER A 9 25.95 -19.33 -24.56
C SER A 9 25.13 -18.83 -25.76
N GLN A 10 24.00 -18.12 -25.59
CA GLN A 10 23.29 -17.49 -26.72
C GLN A 10 23.28 -15.96 -26.57
N LYS A 11 23.69 -15.24 -27.62
CA LYS A 11 23.45 -13.78 -27.69
C LYS A 11 21.94 -13.56 -27.78
N LEU A 12 21.39 -12.74 -26.89
CA LEU A 12 19.97 -12.39 -26.94
C LEU A 12 19.72 -11.42 -28.10
N GLN A 13 18.70 -11.68 -28.89
CA GLN A 13 18.20 -10.79 -29.95
C GLN A 13 16.68 -10.85 -29.98
N GLY A 14 16.02 -9.69 -29.98
CA GLY A 14 14.57 -9.58 -29.98
C GLY A 14 14.08 -8.34 -29.22
N GLU A 15 12.79 -8.31 -28.94
CA GLU A 15 12.13 -7.23 -28.22
C GLU A 15 11.48 -7.77 -26.95
N VAL A 16 11.36 -6.92 -25.93
CA VAL A 16 10.69 -7.24 -24.66
C VAL A 16 9.80 -6.08 -24.23
N ILE A 17 8.56 -6.41 -23.87
CA ILE A 17 7.61 -5.41 -23.35
C ILE A 17 7.87 -5.21 -21.86
N ILE A 18 8.15 -3.97 -21.47
CA ILE A 18 8.35 -3.60 -20.07
C ILE A 18 7.00 -3.38 -19.40
N SER A 19 6.76 -4.11 -18.32
CA SER A 19 5.55 -3.93 -17.50
C SER A 19 5.59 -2.63 -16.70
N GLY A 20 4.42 -2.14 -16.28
CA GLY A 20 4.33 -0.98 -15.41
C GLY A 20 5.08 -1.13 -14.09
N ALA A 21 5.52 0.01 -13.54
CA ALA A 21 6.36 0.05 -12.35
C ALA A 21 5.54 -0.24 -11.08
N LYS A 22 5.83 -1.37 -10.41
CA LYS A 22 5.20 -1.76 -9.14
C LYS A 22 5.23 -0.63 -8.09
N ASN A 23 6.37 0.03 -7.94
CA ASN A 23 6.57 1.06 -6.93
C ASN A 23 5.82 2.37 -7.24
N ALA A 24 5.34 2.55 -8.48
CA ALA A 24 4.40 3.62 -8.82
C ALA A 24 2.95 3.17 -8.59
N ALA A 25 2.62 1.93 -8.96
CA ALA A 25 1.27 1.39 -8.79
C ALA A 25 0.82 1.32 -7.32
N LEU A 26 1.71 0.96 -6.38
CA LEU A 26 1.38 0.87 -4.95
C LEU A 26 0.85 2.20 -4.35
N PRO A 27 1.56 3.34 -4.43
CA PRO A 27 1.02 4.61 -3.94
C PRO A 27 -0.20 5.09 -4.73
N LEU A 28 -0.28 4.83 -6.04
CA LEU A 28 -1.47 5.16 -6.84
C LEU A 28 -2.72 4.42 -6.34
N ILE A 29 -2.60 3.11 -6.07
CA ILE A 29 -3.70 2.33 -5.49
C ILE A 29 -4.07 2.86 -4.10
N ALA A 30 -3.10 3.14 -3.22
CA ALA A 30 -3.38 3.69 -1.89
C ALA A 30 -4.05 5.08 -1.96
N SER A 31 -3.71 5.90 -2.97
CA SER A 31 -4.33 7.22 -3.16
C SER A 31 -5.83 7.16 -3.49
N SER A 32 -6.34 6.02 -3.99
CA SER A 32 -7.77 5.84 -4.25
C SER A 32 -8.65 5.99 -3.01
N ILE A 33 -8.07 5.85 -1.81
CA ILE A 33 -8.74 6.15 -0.53
C ILE A 33 -9.21 7.60 -0.47
N LEU A 34 -8.57 8.52 -1.18
CA LEU A 34 -8.94 9.94 -1.21
C LEU A 34 -10.01 10.27 -2.25
N ALA A 35 -10.29 9.35 -3.19
CA ALA A 35 -11.25 9.56 -4.25
C ALA A 35 -12.70 9.43 -3.75
N LYS A 36 -13.60 10.24 -4.33
CA LYS A 36 -15.05 10.17 -4.07
C LYS A 36 -15.80 9.29 -5.06
N ASN A 37 -15.15 8.92 -6.16
CA ASN A 37 -15.68 8.16 -7.28
C ASN A 37 -14.70 7.02 -7.64
N GLU A 38 -15.16 6.10 -8.50
CA GLU A 38 -14.34 5.00 -8.99
C GLU A 38 -13.05 5.52 -9.67
N VAL A 39 -11.93 4.89 -9.32
CA VAL A 39 -10.61 5.14 -9.90
C VAL A 39 -10.22 3.96 -10.78
N LYS A 40 -9.87 4.24 -12.04
CA LYS A 40 -9.31 3.26 -12.98
C LYS A 40 -7.82 3.50 -13.18
N ILE A 41 -7.00 2.47 -12.94
CA ILE A 41 -5.54 2.52 -13.10
C ILE A 41 -5.12 1.45 -14.10
N ASN A 42 -4.55 1.86 -15.24
CA ASN A 42 -4.05 0.95 -16.28
C ASN A 42 -2.56 0.62 -16.08
N ASN A 43 -2.07 -0.39 -16.80
CA ASN A 43 -0.65 -0.81 -16.78
C ASN A 43 -0.14 -1.14 -15.36
N VAL A 44 -0.97 -1.81 -14.57
CA VAL A 44 -0.63 -2.28 -13.22
C VAL A 44 -0.03 -3.69 -13.32
N PRO A 45 1.20 -3.94 -12.81
CA PRO A 45 1.82 -5.25 -12.92
C PRO A 45 1.11 -6.29 -12.04
N ASN A 46 0.93 -7.51 -12.56
CA ASN A 46 0.25 -8.60 -11.86
C ASN A 46 1.19 -9.33 -10.88
N VAL A 47 1.50 -8.70 -9.76
CA VAL A 47 2.45 -9.21 -8.74
C VAL A 47 1.82 -9.29 -7.35
N ALA A 48 2.46 -10.03 -6.43
CA ALA A 48 1.92 -10.31 -5.10
C ALA A 48 1.58 -9.04 -4.31
N ASP A 49 2.49 -8.06 -4.23
CA ASP A 49 2.26 -6.82 -3.48
C ASP A 49 1.01 -6.07 -3.95
N ILE A 50 0.75 -6.04 -5.27
CA ILE A 50 -0.44 -5.39 -5.83
C ILE A 50 -1.71 -6.10 -5.35
N LYS A 51 -1.75 -7.42 -5.44
CA LYS A 51 -2.90 -8.22 -4.96
C LYS A 51 -3.11 -8.05 -3.46
N THR A 52 -2.02 -8.02 -2.69
CA THR A 52 -2.07 -7.82 -1.23
C THR A 52 -2.63 -6.44 -0.87
N LEU A 53 -2.23 -5.38 -1.59
CA LEU A 53 -2.78 -4.04 -1.35
C LEU A 53 -4.26 -3.94 -1.76
N ILE A 54 -4.66 -4.53 -2.89
CA ILE A 54 -6.06 -4.57 -3.31
C ILE A 54 -6.92 -5.31 -2.27
N SER A 55 -6.48 -6.49 -1.84
CA SER A 55 -7.18 -7.25 -0.79
C SER A 55 -7.22 -6.52 0.55
N LEU A 56 -6.21 -5.71 0.87
CA LEU A 56 -6.26 -4.83 2.04
C LEU A 56 -7.41 -3.81 1.90
N LEU A 57 -7.56 -3.15 0.75
CA LEU A 57 -8.64 -2.19 0.52
C LEU A 57 -10.02 -2.87 0.57
N GLU A 58 -10.16 -4.06 0.01
CA GLU A 58 -11.40 -4.86 0.10
C GLU A 58 -11.79 -5.14 1.56
N ASN A 59 -10.81 -5.53 2.39
CA ASN A 59 -11.06 -5.78 3.82
C ASN A 59 -11.47 -4.52 4.60
N LEU A 60 -11.03 -3.35 4.13
CA LEU A 60 -11.43 -2.05 4.66
C LEU A 60 -12.80 -1.57 4.12
N GLY A 61 -13.42 -2.31 3.19
CA GLY A 61 -14.76 -2.04 2.65
C GLY A 61 -14.78 -1.48 1.22
N ALA A 62 -13.65 -1.42 0.52
CA ALA A 62 -13.62 -0.99 -0.88
C ALA A 62 -14.22 -2.05 -1.81
N LYS A 63 -14.83 -1.60 -2.91
CA LYS A 63 -15.16 -2.47 -4.05
C LYS A 63 -14.02 -2.40 -5.05
N THR A 64 -13.44 -3.54 -5.40
CA THR A 64 -12.31 -3.58 -6.33
C THR A 64 -12.44 -4.66 -7.37
N ASP A 65 -11.89 -4.42 -8.55
CA ASP A 65 -11.70 -5.42 -9.61
C ASP A 65 -10.30 -5.27 -10.19
N PHE A 66 -9.63 -6.38 -10.49
CA PHE A 66 -8.30 -6.38 -11.10
C PHE A 66 -8.18 -7.45 -12.18
N LYS A 67 -8.17 -6.99 -13.43
CA LYS A 67 -8.07 -7.84 -14.62
C LYS A 67 -7.26 -7.14 -15.69
N GLU A 68 -6.56 -7.91 -16.53
CA GLU A 68 -5.83 -7.39 -17.69
C GLU A 68 -4.94 -6.18 -17.36
N ASN A 69 -4.17 -6.28 -16.26
CA ASN A 69 -3.29 -5.21 -15.78
C ASN A 69 -4.01 -3.88 -15.52
N THR A 70 -5.31 -3.92 -15.25
CA THR A 70 -6.15 -2.75 -14.96
C THR A 70 -6.87 -2.95 -13.63
N ALA A 71 -6.69 -1.98 -12.71
CA ALA A 71 -7.36 -1.96 -11.42
C ALA A 71 -8.51 -0.95 -11.44
N TYR A 72 -9.68 -1.37 -10.94
CA TYR A 72 -10.86 -0.56 -10.69
C TYR A 72 -11.07 -0.50 -9.19
N LEU A 73 -11.14 0.70 -8.62
CA LEU A 73 -11.13 0.92 -7.17
C LEU A 73 -12.23 1.92 -6.81
N ASP A 74 -13.26 1.47 -6.11
CA ASP A 74 -14.28 2.33 -5.51
C ASP A 74 -14.18 2.25 -3.99
N THR A 75 -13.77 3.37 -3.38
CA THR A 75 -13.60 3.51 -1.92
C THR A 75 -14.74 4.32 -1.29
N SER A 76 -15.86 4.55 -2.00
CA SER A 76 -17.02 5.26 -1.45
C SER A 76 -17.65 4.52 -0.25
N THR A 77 -17.56 3.19 -0.24
CA THR A 77 -18.08 2.30 0.82
C THR A 77 -17.06 1.93 1.90
N LEU A 78 -15.88 2.56 1.89
CA LEU A 78 -14.84 2.30 2.88
C LEU A 78 -15.31 2.77 4.27
N ASP A 79 -15.45 1.83 5.21
CA ASP A 79 -16.06 2.05 6.53
C ASP A 79 -15.11 1.72 7.70
N LYS A 80 -14.04 0.97 7.42
CA LYS A 80 -13.05 0.55 8.41
C LYS A 80 -11.74 1.26 8.18
N THR A 81 -11.06 1.54 9.29
CA THR A 81 -9.76 2.19 9.32
C THR A 81 -8.67 1.30 9.94
N VAL A 82 -9.02 0.03 10.25
CA VAL A 82 -8.13 -0.95 10.87
C VAL A 82 -7.56 -1.91 9.84
N ALA A 83 -6.32 -1.67 9.44
CA ALA A 83 -5.55 -2.53 8.55
C ALA A 83 -4.86 -3.66 9.35
N LYS A 84 -5.55 -4.80 9.45
CA LYS A 84 -5.16 -5.93 10.31
C LYS A 84 -3.85 -6.62 9.87
N TYR A 85 -3.17 -7.19 10.88
CA TYR A 85 -1.81 -7.75 10.87
C TYR A 85 -1.48 -8.75 9.74
N ASP A 86 -2.40 -9.67 9.41
CA ASP A 86 -2.07 -10.84 8.56
C ASP A 86 -1.73 -10.50 7.10
N ILE A 87 -2.15 -9.31 6.65
CA ILE A 87 -1.89 -8.78 5.31
C ILE A 87 -0.74 -7.77 5.34
N VAL A 88 -0.72 -6.91 6.35
CA VAL A 88 0.22 -5.79 6.49
C VAL A 88 1.63 -6.26 6.84
N ARG A 89 1.81 -7.30 7.67
CA ARG A 89 3.14 -7.87 7.96
C ARG A 89 3.83 -8.40 6.70
N LYS A 90 3.05 -8.90 5.74
CA LYS A 90 3.56 -9.52 4.50
C LYS A 90 4.03 -8.48 3.47
N MET A 91 3.63 -7.22 3.60
CA MET A 91 3.94 -6.18 2.61
C MET A 91 4.36 -4.87 3.29
N ARG A 92 5.60 -4.45 3.05
CA ARG A 92 6.15 -3.20 3.59
C ARG A 92 5.42 -1.93 3.13
N ALA A 93 4.88 -1.95 1.91
CA ALA A 93 4.17 -0.81 1.31
C ALA A 93 2.80 -0.53 1.94
N SER A 94 2.33 -1.38 2.86
CA SER A 94 1.09 -1.17 3.61
C SER A 94 1.06 0.14 4.40
N ILE A 95 2.22 0.64 4.83
CA ILE A 95 2.34 1.95 5.50
C ILE A 95 1.80 3.12 4.65
N LEU A 96 1.71 2.95 3.32
CA LEU A 96 1.18 3.97 2.41
C LEU A 96 -0.31 4.25 2.64
N THR A 97 -1.06 3.36 3.31
CA THR A 97 -2.47 3.62 3.64
C THR A 97 -2.65 4.49 4.88
N LEU A 98 -1.63 4.62 5.74
CA LEU A 98 -1.70 5.38 7.00
C LEU A 98 -2.15 6.83 6.76
N GLY A 99 -1.46 7.54 5.86
CA GLY A 99 -1.74 8.94 5.55
C GLY A 99 -3.16 9.15 4.98
N PRO A 100 -3.54 8.48 3.88
CA PRO A 100 -4.87 8.63 3.30
C PRO A 100 -6.02 8.25 4.25
N LEU A 101 -5.87 7.18 5.04
CA LEU A 101 -6.87 6.79 6.03
C LEU A 101 -7.01 7.85 7.12
N LEU A 102 -5.89 8.30 7.68
CA LEU A 102 -5.92 9.33 8.73
C LEU A 102 -6.51 10.64 8.21
N ALA A 103 -6.12 11.07 7.01
CA ALA A 103 -6.62 12.29 6.40
C ALA A 103 -8.14 12.24 6.11
N ARG A 104 -8.67 11.07 5.75
CA ARG A 104 -10.10 10.90 5.40
C ARG A 104 -10.98 10.66 6.62
N PHE A 105 -10.52 9.87 7.59
CA PHE A 105 -11.34 9.38 8.71
C PHE A 105 -10.95 9.95 10.07
N ASN A 106 -9.87 10.74 10.14
CA ASN A 106 -9.31 11.35 11.36
C ASN A 106 -8.85 10.34 12.43
N HIS A 107 -8.89 9.05 12.12
CA HIS A 107 -8.35 7.96 12.92
C HIS A 107 -8.05 6.75 12.04
N CYS A 108 -7.01 5.99 12.37
CA CYS A 108 -6.72 4.70 11.76
C CYS A 108 -5.74 3.86 12.58
N GLU A 109 -5.75 2.56 12.31
CA GLU A 109 -4.82 1.59 12.90
C GLU A 109 -4.16 0.79 11.79
N VAL A 110 -2.84 0.89 11.68
CA VAL A 110 -2.07 0.14 10.67
C VAL A 110 -0.98 -0.66 11.37
N SER A 111 -0.92 -1.97 11.14
CA SER A 111 0.12 -2.77 11.77
C SER A 111 1.51 -2.35 11.30
N LEU A 112 2.52 -2.44 12.16
CA LEU A 112 3.89 -2.13 11.80
C LEU A 112 4.35 -3.05 10.65
N PRO A 113 4.99 -2.49 9.60
CA PRO A 113 5.64 -3.30 8.58
C PRO A 113 6.60 -4.29 9.24
N GLY A 114 6.61 -5.54 8.75
CA GLY A 114 7.55 -6.54 9.25
C GLY A 114 9.02 -6.12 9.07
N GLY A 115 9.90 -6.72 9.88
CA GLY A 115 11.35 -6.61 9.72
C GLY A 115 11.81 -7.23 8.41
N CYS A 116 12.77 -6.58 7.73
CA CYS A 116 13.36 -7.08 6.50
C CYS A 116 14.77 -7.62 6.80
N ALA A 117 15.09 -8.83 6.31
CA ALA A 117 16.42 -9.43 6.46
C ALA A 117 17.54 -8.61 5.79
N ILE A 118 17.19 -7.69 4.88
CA ILE A 118 18.11 -6.81 4.16
C ILE A 118 18.62 -5.68 5.07
N GLY A 119 17.90 -5.32 6.13
CA GLY A 119 18.28 -4.25 7.06
C GLY A 119 17.09 -3.48 7.63
N GLN A 120 17.37 -2.63 8.61
CA GLN A 120 16.37 -1.75 9.21
C GLN A 120 16.03 -0.63 8.26
N ARG A 121 14.73 -0.42 8.06
CA ARG A 121 14.20 0.76 7.36
C ARG A 121 13.04 1.26 8.22
N PRO A 122 13.29 2.20 9.13
CA PRO A 122 12.30 2.65 10.10
C PRO A 122 11.16 3.40 9.40
N ILE A 123 10.04 3.57 10.11
CA ILE A 123 8.88 4.34 9.66
C ILE A 123 8.73 5.66 10.45
N ASP A 124 9.70 5.96 11.31
CA ASP A 124 9.80 7.16 12.14
C ASP A 124 9.56 8.45 11.35
N LEU A 125 10.11 8.55 10.14
CA LEU A 125 9.88 9.71 9.28
C LEU A 125 8.42 9.89 8.88
N HIS A 126 7.68 8.79 8.64
CA HIS A 126 6.24 8.86 8.36
C HIS A 126 5.47 9.34 9.57
N LEU A 127 5.80 8.82 10.76
CA LEU A 127 5.12 9.17 12.01
C LEU A 127 5.37 10.63 12.36
N SER A 128 6.64 11.05 12.36
CA SER A 128 7.04 12.43 12.67
C SER A 128 6.40 13.45 11.74
N ALA A 129 6.29 13.14 10.43
CA ALA A 129 5.62 14.02 9.48
C ALA A 129 4.13 14.20 9.81
N LEU A 130 3.43 13.12 10.16
CA LEU A 130 2.01 13.18 10.53
C LEU A 130 1.79 13.88 11.87
N GLU A 131 2.68 13.68 12.85
CA GLU A 131 2.66 14.40 14.13
C GLU A 131 2.82 15.91 13.94
N LYS A 132 3.74 16.33 13.04
CA LYS A 132 3.88 17.75 12.66
C LYS A 132 2.61 18.32 12.03
N MET A 133 1.82 17.49 11.36
CA MET A 133 0.50 17.84 10.82
C MET A 133 -0.63 17.80 11.87
N GLY A 134 -0.32 17.48 13.13
CA GLY A 134 -1.27 17.48 14.25
C GLY A 134 -1.89 16.12 14.58
N ALA A 135 -1.31 15.02 14.08
CA ALA A 135 -1.72 13.68 14.48
C ALA A 135 -1.18 13.31 15.88
N ASN A 136 -2.00 12.62 16.67
CA ASN A 136 -1.56 11.87 17.85
C ASN A 136 -1.29 10.43 17.43
N ILE A 137 -0.07 9.94 17.67
CA ILE A 137 0.37 8.61 17.28
C ILE A 137 0.81 7.82 18.51
N GLU A 138 0.29 6.61 18.64
CA GLU A 138 0.69 5.66 19.68
C GLU A 138 1.03 4.31 19.04
N ILE A 139 2.09 3.65 19.53
CA ILE A 139 2.43 2.30 19.12
C ILE A 139 1.93 1.32 20.19
N LYS A 140 0.90 0.53 19.86
CA LYS A 140 0.31 -0.47 20.78
C LYS A 140 0.25 -1.82 20.11
N GLN A 141 0.77 -2.85 20.78
CA GLN A 141 0.69 -4.25 20.33
C GLN A 141 1.15 -4.50 18.87
N GLY A 142 2.14 -3.74 18.39
CA GLY A 142 2.62 -3.85 17.01
C GLY A 142 1.78 -3.10 15.97
N TYR A 143 0.87 -2.23 16.40
CA TYR A 143 0.10 -1.32 15.54
C TYR A 143 0.49 0.12 15.77
N VAL A 144 0.45 0.90 14.68
CA VAL A 144 0.43 2.36 14.70
C VAL A 144 -1.03 2.78 14.82
N VAL A 145 -1.39 3.32 15.97
CA VAL A 145 -2.71 3.90 16.24
C VAL A 145 -2.57 5.40 16.06
N ALA A 146 -3.19 5.95 15.02
CA ALA A 146 -3.12 7.38 14.71
C ALA A 146 -4.52 8.01 14.79
N SER A 147 -4.60 9.22 15.34
CA SER A 147 -5.85 9.99 15.44
C SER A 147 -5.58 11.49 15.35
N GLY A 148 -6.60 12.27 14.97
CA GLY A 148 -6.52 13.72 14.86
C GLY A 148 -6.81 14.25 13.45
N ASN A 149 -7.21 15.52 13.40
CA ASN A 149 -7.50 16.21 12.15
C ASN A 149 -6.20 16.83 11.63
N LEU A 150 -5.73 16.35 10.47
CA LEU A 150 -4.50 16.84 9.86
C LEU A 150 -4.64 18.30 9.40
N LYS A 151 -3.58 19.07 9.60
CA LYS A 151 -3.44 20.46 9.19
C LYS A 151 -2.12 20.65 8.43
N GLY A 152 -2.00 21.76 7.71
CA GLY A 152 -0.73 22.13 7.06
C GLY A 152 0.38 22.26 8.10
N ALA A 153 1.53 21.65 7.80
CA ALA A 153 2.75 21.73 8.61
C ALA A 153 3.85 22.45 7.83
N GLN A 154 4.73 23.16 8.53
CA GLN A 154 5.93 23.78 7.97
C GLN A 154 7.12 22.81 7.99
#